data_AF-I1JGE1-F1
#
_entry.id   AF-I1JGE1-F1
#
_cell.length_a   1.000
_cell.length_b   1.000
_cell.length_c   1.000
_cell.angle_alpha   90.00
_cell.angle_beta   90.00
_cell.angle_gamma   90.00
#
_symmetry.space_group_name_H-M   'P 1'
#
loop_
_entity.id
_entity.type
_entity.pdbx_description
1 polymer ?
#
loop_
_entity_poly.entity_id
_entity_poly.type
_entity_poly.pdbx_seq_one_letter_code
_entity_poly.pdbx_strand_id
1 'polypeptide(L)'
;MGSKRPFSNSSKPLSPFVEDTKNVKLKGLEASPGSKKLVVEENDVNSYSIEIQRLRNDPTIVDTMTVHELRKTLKRFKVPAKGRKDDLLSALKSFMDNNMCEQDSHLQEKQGLLISSENASVEVKAKTVLDEDHIENVNETPEISELNQGKRRLNQSESERKTIKVTTKKKVSLKSDEDSDFKPSRAKKKVSSDFASIVVQSEEISTATIQTEPWTVLAHKKPQKGWIAYNPRTMRPPSLAQDTKFVKLLSWNVNGLRALLKLEGFSALQLAQREDFDVLCLQETKLQEKDIEEIKQRLIDGYANSFWTCSVSKLGYSGTAIISRIKPLSVRYGLGIPDHDSEGRLVTAEFDTFYLICGYVPNSGDGLKRLSYRVTEWDPSLSNYLKELEKSKPVILTGDLNCAHEEIDIYNPAGNKRSAGFTDEERKSFAKNFLSRGFVDTFRRQHPGVIGYTYWGYRHGGRKFNRGWRLDYFLVSESIADKVHDSYILPDVTGSDHCPIGLVVKL
;
A
#
# COMPACT_ATOMS: atom_id res chain seq x y z
N MET A 1 -8.08 71.82 14.48
CA MET A 1 -8.74 71.52 15.79
C MET A 1 -8.70 70.01 15.95
N GLY A 2 -7.76 69.34 16.62
CA GLY A 2 -7.21 69.58 17.96
C GLY A 2 -8.19 68.98 18.98
N SER A 3 -7.96 67.84 19.64
CA SER A 3 -6.98 67.59 20.71
C SER A 3 -7.03 66.09 21.08
N LYS A 4 -5.96 65.28 20.95
CA LYS A 4 -4.90 64.91 21.93
C LYS A 4 -5.34 64.11 23.19
N ARG A 5 -4.94 62.81 23.22
CA ARG A 5 -4.11 62.02 24.22
C ARG A 5 -3.99 62.53 25.69
N PRO A 6 -3.73 61.66 26.72
CA PRO A 6 -2.58 60.71 26.82
C PRO A 6 -2.90 59.33 27.47
N PHE A 7 -2.18 58.23 27.20
CA PHE A 7 -0.86 57.74 27.68
C PHE A 7 -0.64 57.71 29.22
N SER A 8 -0.43 56.50 29.76
CA SER A 8 0.50 56.25 30.87
C SER A 8 1.19 54.89 30.72
N ASN A 9 2.51 54.96 30.54
CA ASN A 9 3.52 53.90 30.65
C ASN A 9 4.10 53.90 32.07
N SER A 10 4.42 52.73 32.62
CA SER A 10 5.67 52.42 33.36
C SER A 10 5.67 50.89 33.63
N SER A 11 6.63 50.03 33.28
CA SER A 11 8.09 50.02 33.12
C SER A 11 8.89 49.90 34.43
N LYS A 12 9.61 48.75 34.50
CA LYS A 12 10.91 48.45 35.16
C LYS A 12 10.92 47.80 36.56
N PRO A 13 12.03 47.11 36.97
CA PRO A 13 13.24 46.72 36.22
C PRO A 13 13.71 45.25 36.42
N LEU A 14 14.77 44.92 35.66
CA LEU A 14 15.61 43.72 35.68
C LEU A 14 16.74 43.75 36.74
N SER A 15 17.14 42.53 37.17
CA SER A 15 18.49 42.05 37.55
C SER A 15 19.00 42.27 39.00
N PRO A 16 20.02 41.53 39.52
CA PRO A 16 20.55 40.19 39.16
C PRO A 16 20.95 39.28 40.37
N PHE A 17 21.46 38.07 40.05
CA PHE A 17 22.38 37.19 40.82
C PHE A 17 21.98 36.64 42.20
N VAL A 18 22.06 35.31 42.37
CA VAL A 18 23.04 34.59 43.23
C VAL A 18 22.67 33.09 43.25
N GLU A 19 23.68 32.26 43.00
CA GLU A 19 23.70 30.80 43.14
C GLU A 19 23.43 30.38 44.60
N ASP A 20 22.77 29.23 44.79
CA ASP A 20 23.08 28.43 45.99
C ASP A 20 22.87 26.94 45.72
N THR A 21 23.96 26.30 45.34
CA THR A 21 24.19 24.85 45.39
C THR A 21 24.40 24.42 46.84
N LYS A 22 23.64 23.41 47.31
CA LYS A 22 24.04 22.63 48.50
C LYS A 22 24.42 21.19 48.11
N ASN A 23 25.74 21.01 48.19
CA ASN A 23 26.51 19.77 48.33
C ASN A 23 25.91 18.73 49.29
N VAL A 24 26.01 17.46 48.88
CA VAL A 24 26.44 16.36 49.77
C VAL A 24 27.64 15.66 49.12
N LYS A 25 28.75 15.62 49.87
CA LYS A 25 30.10 15.05 49.59
C LYS A 25 30.03 13.58 49.14
N LEU A 26 30.74 13.11 48.10
CA LEU A 26 32.20 12.93 47.86
C LEU A 26 32.91 11.82 48.67
N LYS A 27 33.37 10.79 47.94
CA LYS A 27 34.67 10.07 47.99
C LYS A 27 34.66 9.10 46.78
N GLY A 28 35.63 9.00 45.87
CA GLY A 28 36.99 9.53 45.70
C GLY A 28 37.78 8.51 44.83
N LEU A 29 38.80 9.00 44.10
CA LEU A 29 39.78 8.32 43.22
C LEU A 29 39.36 8.18 41.74
N GLU A 30 40.15 8.53 40.71
CA GLU A 30 41.33 9.39 40.51
C GLU A 30 41.52 9.50 38.98
N ALA A 31 42.09 10.61 38.48
CA ALA A 31 42.21 10.98 37.06
C ALA A 31 43.31 10.20 36.30
N SER A 32 43.33 10.08 34.96
CA SER A 32 43.85 11.09 33.98
C SER A 32 43.74 10.55 32.51
N PRO A 33 44.24 11.21 31.43
CA PRO A 33 43.37 11.92 30.48
C PRO A 33 43.57 11.54 28.99
N GLY A 34 42.68 12.04 28.13
CA GLY A 34 43.02 12.40 26.75
C GLY A 34 42.34 11.61 25.64
N SER A 35 41.45 12.25 24.88
CA SER A 35 41.68 12.61 23.46
C SER A 35 40.36 12.97 22.75
N LYS A 36 40.35 14.16 22.14
CA LYS A 36 39.35 14.58 21.16
C LYS A 36 39.50 13.70 19.90
N LYS A 37 38.39 13.22 19.33
CA LYS A 37 38.28 12.71 17.95
C LYS A 37 37.07 13.40 17.33
N LEU A 38 37.23 14.47 16.54
CA LEU A 38 37.58 14.47 15.10
C LEU A 38 36.80 13.41 14.31
N VAL A 39 35.78 13.91 13.61
CA VAL A 39 35.05 13.27 12.53
C VAL A 39 35.99 13.16 11.33
N VAL A 40 36.22 11.94 10.84
CA VAL A 40 36.79 11.66 9.52
C VAL A 40 36.09 10.41 8.98
N GLU A 41 35.38 10.55 7.86
CA GLU A 41 34.94 9.43 7.02
C GLU A 41 36.15 8.89 6.25
N GLU A 42 36.53 7.63 6.48
CA GLU A 42 37.55 6.93 5.68
C GLU A 42 37.09 5.50 5.31
N ASN A 43 36.79 5.32 4.02
CA ASN A 43 37.14 4.19 3.15
C ASN A 43 36.76 2.75 3.55
N ASP A 44 35.54 2.35 3.21
CA ASP A 44 34.98 0.98 3.32
C ASP A 44 35.73 -0.07 2.45
N VAL A 45 36.51 0.35 1.46
CA VAL A 45 37.24 -0.54 0.53
C VAL A 45 38.46 -1.20 1.18
N ASN A 46 39.12 -0.54 2.14
CA ASN A 46 40.36 -1.04 2.75
C ASN A 46 40.11 -2.11 3.83
N SER A 47 38.89 -2.20 4.36
CA SER A 47 38.51 -3.23 5.34
C SER A 47 38.35 -4.61 4.71
N TYR A 48 37.86 -4.69 3.47
CA TYR A 48 37.62 -5.95 2.78
C TYR A 48 38.91 -6.67 2.40
N SER A 49 39.89 -5.92 1.89
CA SER A 49 41.19 -6.45 1.47
C SER A 49 41.99 -7.04 2.64
N ILE A 50 41.96 -6.40 3.81
CA ILE A 50 42.64 -6.88 5.03
C ILE A 50 41.98 -8.17 5.57
N GLU A 51 40.65 -8.26 5.54
CA GLU A 51 39.91 -9.43 6.02
C GLU A 51 40.11 -10.64 5.10
N ILE A 52 40.17 -10.42 3.77
CA ILE A 52 40.51 -11.45 2.78
C ILE A 52 41.94 -11.97 2.99
N GLN A 53 42.93 -11.09 3.21
CA GLN A 53 44.30 -11.50 3.49
C GLN A 53 44.43 -12.30 4.79
N ARG A 54 43.68 -11.95 5.84
CA ARG A 54 43.65 -12.71 7.10
C ARG A 54 43.08 -14.13 6.93
N LEU A 55 41.98 -14.27 6.20
CA LEU A 55 41.37 -15.58 5.93
C LEU A 55 42.23 -16.45 5.01
N ARG A 56 43.05 -15.83 4.15
CA ARG A 56 44.00 -16.52 3.27
C ARG A 56 45.25 -17.04 4.01
N ASN A 57 45.78 -16.27 4.95
CA ASN A 57 47.01 -16.61 5.66
C ASN A 57 46.83 -17.77 6.66
N ASP A 58 45.59 -18.05 7.07
CA ASP A 58 45.27 -19.18 7.94
C ASP A 58 43.99 -19.90 7.46
N PRO A 59 44.13 -20.92 6.59
CA PRO A 59 43.00 -21.69 6.07
C PRO A 59 42.21 -22.43 7.16
N THR A 60 42.80 -22.65 8.33
CA THR A 60 42.15 -23.38 9.44
C THR A 60 41.02 -22.58 10.08
N ILE A 61 41.06 -21.25 9.95
CA ILE A 61 39.99 -20.35 10.39
C ILE A 61 38.72 -20.62 9.58
N VAL A 62 38.84 -20.81 8.27
CA VAL A 62 37.68 -21.01 7.39
C VAL A 62 36.96 -22.32 7.70
N ASP A 63 37.70 -23.39 7.97
CA ASP A 63 37.12 -24.72 8.24
C ASP A 63 36.46 -24.80 9.66
N THR A 64 36.95 -24.00 10.61
CA THR A 64 36.41 -23.91 11.98
C THR A 64 35.20 -22.99 12.12
N MET A 65 34.90 -22.14 11.12
CA MET A 65 33.74 -21.25 11.15
C MET A 65 32.40 -21.99 11.25
N THR A 66 31.48 -21.41 12.00
CA THR A 66 30.08 -21.83 12.05
C THR A 66 29.33 -21.42 10.78
N VAL A 67 28.20 -22.07 10.49
CA VAL A 67 27.33 -21.73 9.35
C VAL A 67 26.87 -20.26 9.40
N HIS A 68 26.68 -19.71 10.60
CA HIS A 68 26.29 -18.32 10.78
C HIS A 68 27.40 -17.36 10.37
N GLU A 69 28.64 -17.63 10.79
CA GLU A 69 29.82 -16.84 10.45
C GLU A 69 30.10 -16.89 8.95
N LEU A 70 30.05 -18.09 8.33
CA LEU A 70 30.24 -18.24 6.89
C LEU A 70 29.23 -17.41 6.09
N ARG A 71 27.95 -17.41 6.50
CA ARG A 71 26.92 -16.59 5.84
C ARG A 71 27.14 -15.10 6.03
N LYS A 72 27.64 -14.68 7.20
CA LYS A 72 27.93 -13.27 7.49
C LYS A 72 29.11 -12.78 6.64
N THR A 73 30.16 -13.59 6.54
CA THR A 73 31.36 -13.30 5.73
C THR A 73 31.04 -13.27 4.24
N LEU A 74 30.32 -14.27 3.71
CA LEU A 74 29.89 -14.28 2.31
C LEU A 74 29.00 -13.08 1.95
N LYS A 75 28.07 -12.68 2.84
CA LYS A 75 27.23 -11.49 2.64
C LYS A 75 28.04 -10.19 2.59
N ARG A 76 29.09 -10.08 3.41
CA ARG A 76 30.02 -8.94 3.38
C ARG A 76 30.75 -8.88 2.03
N PHE A 77 31.24 -10.02 1.54
CA PHE A 77 31.87 -10.13 0.22
C PHE A 77 30.88 -10.11 -0.96
N LYS A 78 29.59 -9.85 -0.71
CA LYS A 78 28.51 -9.86 -1.72
C LYS A 78 28.41 -11.19 -2.51
N VAL A 79 28.87 -12.30 -1.92
CA VAL A 79 28.78 -13.65 -2.48
C VAL A 79 27.47 -14.31 -2.01
N PRO A 80 26.74 -15.03 -2.89
CA PRO A 80 25.52 -15.75 -2.50
C PRO A 80 25.74 -16.74 -1.35
N ALA A 81 25.10 -16.51 -0.20
CA ALA A 81 25.23 -17.33 1.00
C ALA A 81 24.07 -18.33 1.17
N LYS A 82 23.95 -19.31 0.25
CA LYS A 82 22.89 -20.34 0.25
C LYS A 82 23.48 -21.75 0.37
N GLY A 83 22.72 -22.66 0.97
CA GLY A 83 23.11 -24.07 1.12
C GLY A 83 23.52 -24.49 2.53
N ARG A 84 24.06 -25.71 2.63
CA ARG A 84 24.64 -26.34 3.82
C ARG A 84 26.06 -25.81 4.08
N LYS A 85 26.70 -26.23 5.17
CA LYS A 85 28.04 -25.72 5.56
C LYS A 85 29.05 -25.90 4.43
N ASP A 86 29.03 -27.04 3.75
CA ASP A 86 29.96 -27.37 2.68
C ASP A 86 29.77 -26.46 1.45
N ASP A 87 28.53 -26.15 1.08
CA ASP A 87 28.23 -25.22 -0.03
C ASP A 87 28.78 -23.81 0.25
N LEU A 88 28.69 -23.36 1.50
CA LEU A 88 29.20 -22.06 1.93
C LEU A 88 30.73 -22.03 1.99
N LEU A 89 31.36 -23.14 2.41
CA LEU A 89 32.82 -23.30 2.39
C LEU A 89 33.34 -23.30 0.95
N SER A 90 32.71 -24.04 0.04
CA SER A 90 33.06 -24.05 -1.38
C SER A 90 32.89 -22.68 -2.04
N ALA A 91 31.81 -21.95 -1.72
CA ALA A 91 31.59 -20.60 -2.22
C ALA A 91 32.65 -19.61 -1.72
N LEU A 92 33.06 -19.72 -0.45
CA LEU A 92 34.07 -18.84 0.14
C LEU A 92 35.47 -19.16 -0.41
N LYS A 93 35.83 -20.45 -0.53
CA LYS A 93 37.11 -20.89 -1.13
C LYS A 93 37.21 -20.46 -2.60
N SER A 94 36.17 -20.70 -3.40
CA SER A 94 36.11 -20.25 -4.79
C SER A 94 36.23 -18.73 -4.95
N PHE A 95 35.62 -17.94 -4.05
CA PHE A 95 35.78 -16.48 -4.07
C PHE A 95 37.21 -16.04 -3.75
N MET A 96 37.87 -16.69 -2.79
CA MET A 96 39.27 -16.40 -2.47
C MET A 96 40.19 -16.75 -3.64
N ASP A 97 39.95 -17.89 -4.30
CA ASP A 97 40.74 -18.35 -5.45
C ASP A 97 40.56 -17.47 -6.69
N ASN A 98 39.32 -17.02 -6.98
CA ASN A 98 39.05 -16.14 -8.13
C ASN A 98 39.70 -14.75 -7.97
N ASN A 99 39.89 -14.26 -6.73
CA ASN A 99 40.63 -13.03 -6.45
C ASN A 99 42.17 -13.18 -6.60
N MET A 100 42.68 -14.32 -7.07
CA MET A 100 44.10 -14.48 -7.44
C MET A 100 44.41 -13.90 -8.83
N CYS A 101 43.44 -13.86 -9.74
CA CYS A 101 43.73 -13.55 -11.14
C CYS A 101 43.82 -12.04 -11.45
N GLU A 102 43.29 -11.17 -10.58
CA GLU A 102 43.30 -9.71 -10.79
C GLU A 102 44.49 -8.98 -10.13
N GLN A 103 45.27 -9.64 -9.28
CA GLN A 103 46.44 -9.01 -8.62
C GLN A 103 47.79 -9.41 -9.22
N ASP A 104 47.88 -10.52 -9.96
CA ASP A 104 49.11 -10.91 -10.68
C ASP A 104 49.28 -10.18 -12.03
N SER A 105 48.21 -9.60 -12.60
CA SER A 105 48.30 -8.81 -13.84
C SER A 105 48.76 -7.36 -13.61
N HIS A 106 48.88 -6.90 -12.36
CA HIS A 106 49.22 -5.51 -12.02
C HIS A 106 50.66 -5.31 -11.52
N LEU A 107 51.47 -6.38 -11.44
CA LEU A 107 52.87 -6.35 -10.98
C LEU A 107 53.91 -6.46 -12.11
N GLN A 108 53.51 -6.64 -13.38
CA GLN A 108 54.44 -6.63 -14.53
C GLN A 108 54.53 -5.29 -15.30
N GLU A 109 53.70 -4.29 -15.00
CA GLU A 109 53.79 -2.95 -15.63
C GLU A 109 54.45 -1.87 -14.75
N LYS A 110 55.03 -2.26 -13.59
CA LYS A 110 55.72 -1.33 -12.66
C LYS A 110 57.18 -1.69 -12.37
N GLN A 111 57.83 -2.39 -13.30
CA GLN A 111 59.29 -2.50 -13.38
C GLN A 111 59.72 -2.22 -14.82
N GLY A 112 59.71 -0.96 -15.22
CA GLY A 112 60.09 -0.59 -16.58
C GLY A 112 60.18 0.91 -16.85
N LEU A 113 60.43 1.75 -15.84
CA LEU A 113 60.76 3.15 -16.05
C LEU A 113 61.80 3.60 -15.02
N LEU A 114 63.07 3.34 -15.35
CA LEU A 114 64.23 4.13 -14.96
C LEU A 114 65.34 3.81 -15.98
N ILE A 115 66.03 4.86 -16.45
CA ILE A 115 67.06 4.89 -17.51
C ILE A 115 66.43 5.14 -18.90
N SER A 116 66.07 6.39 -19.24
CA SER A 116 66.89 7.52 -19.70
C SER A 116 67.00 7.61 -21.22
N SER A 117 66.95 8.86 -21.73
CA SER A 117 67.48 9.36 -23.01
C SER A 117 66.88 8.71 -24.28
N GLU A 118 66.49 9.41 -25.35
CA GLU A 118 66.93 10.68 -25.89
C GLU A 118 66.02 11.05 -27.09
N ASN A 119 66.14 12.30 -27.54
CA ASN A 119 65.38 12.92 -28.62
C ASN A 119 65.60 12.33 -30.02
N ALA A 120 64.60 12.61 -30.89
CA ALA A 120 64.65 12.73 -32.35
C ALA A 120 64.91 11.42 -33.14
N SER A 121 64.36 11.14 -34.33
CA SER A 121 64.03 12.01 -35.46
C SER A 121 63.32 11.17 -36.56
N VAL A 122 62.59 11.85 -37.45
CA VAL A 122 62.42 11.55 -38.89
C VAL A 122 61.45 10.42 -39.32
N GLU A 123 60.24 10.86 -39.69
CA GLU A 123 59.72 10.92 -41.08
C GLU A 123 59.74 9.66 -41.99
N VAL A 124 58.57 9.34 -42.60
CA VAL A 124 58.33 9.20 -44.06
C VAL A 124 57.33 8.08 -44.45
N LYS A 125 56.31 8.54 -45.21
CA LYS A 125 55.39 7.90 -46.21
C LYS A 125 54.26 6.98 -45.71
N ALA A 126 52.99 7.40 -45.81
CA ALA A 126 52.14 7.57 -47.03
C ALA A 126 51.68 6.21 -47.60
N LYS A 127 50.42 5.95 -47.97
CA LYS A 127 49.43 6.71 -48.76
C LYS A 127 48.02 6.09 -48.52
N THR A 128 46.97 6.90 -48.31
CA THR A 128 45.88 7.29 -49.25
C THR A 128 44.90 6.13 -49.56
N VAL A 129 43.57 6.26 -49.48
CA VAL A 129 42.67 7.06 -50.35
C VAL A 129 41.28 7.21 -49.67
N LEU A 130 40.82 8.45 -49.39
CA LEU A 130 39.78 9.32 -50.05
C LEU A 130 38.33 8.77 -50.00
N ASP A 131 37.22 9.52 -49.89
CA ASP A 131 36.79 10.90 -49.50
C ASP A 131 35.24 10.84 -49.61
N GLU A 132 34.42 11.41 -48.70
CA GLU A 132 33.76 12.76 -48.75
C GLU A 132 32.87 12.97 -50.02
N ASP A 133 31.63 13.48 -50.04
CA ASP A 133 30.95 14.62 -49.37
C ASP A 133 29.40 14.51 -49.58
N HIS A 134 28.48 14.92 -48.67
CA HIS A 134 27.86 16.26 -48.43
C HIS A 134 27.12 16.85 -49.68
N ILE A 135 25.85 17.33 -49.70
CA ILE A 135 25.14 18.42 -48.97
C ILE A 135 23.61 18.43 -49.34
N GLU A 136 22.75 18.87 -48.39
CA GLU A 136 21.45 19.63 -48.38
C GLU A 136 20.58 19.84 -49.67
N ASN A 137 19.27 20.22 -49.71
CA ASN A 137 18.25 20.75 -48.78
C ASN A 137 16.85 20.77 -49.47
N VAL A 138 15.77 20.81 -48.66
CA VAL A 138 14.53 21.65 -48.80
C VAL A 138 13.35 21.28 -49.75
N ASN A 139 12.18 21.16 -49.08
CA ASN A 139 10.78 21.58 -49.37
C ASN A 139 9.72 20.76 -50.13
N GLU A 140 8.53 20.83 -49.49
CA GLU A 140 7.16 20.99 -50.02
C GLU A 140 6.25 19.76 -50.25
N THR A 141 5.21 19.69 -49.40
CA THR A 141 3.89 19.05 -49.62
C THR A 141 3.05 19.86 -50.64
N PRO A 142 2.11 19.25 -51.40
CA PRO A 142 0.71 19.19 -50.94
C PRO A 142 -0.16 17.99 -51.45
N GLU A 143 -1.11 17.58 -50.60
CA GLU A 143 -2.57 17.46 -50.81
C GLU A 143 -3.25 16.66 -51.99
N ILE A 144 -4.39 16.03 -51.63
CA ILE A 144 -5.58 15.62 -52.41
C ILE A 144 -5.59 14.24 -53.12
N SER A 145 -6.52 13.35 -52.71
CA SER A 145 -7.63 12.92 -53.59
C SER A 145 -8.62 11.95 -52.93
N GLU A 146 -9.87 12.15 -53.33
CA GLU A 146 -11.14 11.60 -52.87
C GLU A 146 -11.51 10.23 -53.48
N LEU A 147 -12.52 9.61 -52.85
CA LEU A 147 -13.56 8.74 -53.39
C LEU A 147 -13.18 7.43 -54.12
N ASN A 148 -13.73 6.31 -53.62
CA ASN A 148 -14.75 5.58 -54.39
C ASN A 148 -15.60 4.62 -53.55
N GLN A 149 -16.90 4.69 -53.81
CA GLN A 149 -17.96 3.80 -53.34
C GLN A 149 -17.97 2.48 -54.12
N GLY A 150 -18.43 1.40 -53.49
CA GLY A 150 -18.70 0.12 -54.15
C GLY A 150 -19.71 -0.74 -53.40
N LYS A 151 -20.99 -0.57 -53.73
CA LYS A 151 -22.14 -1.38 -53.28
C LYS A 151 -21.99 -2.86 -53.68
N ARG A 152 -22.41 -3.78 -52.81
CA ARG A 152 -23.16 -4.99 -53.22
C ARG A 152 -24.09 -5.48 -52.11
N ARG A 153 -25.26 -5.94 -52.56
CA ARG A 153 -26.51 -6.19 -51.83
C ARG A 153 -26.75 -7.72 -51.72
N LEU A 154 -27.39 -8.12 -50.62
CA LEU A 154 -28.39 -9.21 -50.45
C LEU A 154 -27.98 -10.69 -50.67
N ASN A 155 -28.12 -11.52 -49.62
CA ASN A 155 -29.38 -12.27 -49.38
C ASN A 155 -29.44 -12.96 -48.00
N GLN A 156 -30.68 -13.15 -47.56
CA GLN A 156 -31.18 -13.67 -46.27
C GLN A 156 -30.95 -15.17 -46.03
N SER A 157 -30.95 -15.58 -44.76
CA SER A 157 -31.71 -16.75 -44.28
C SER A 157 -31.93 -16.70 -42.76
N GLU A 158 -33.20 -16.83 -42.34
CA GLU A 158 -33.67 -16.99 -40.95
C GLU A 158 -33.47 -18.42 -40.41
N SER A 159 -33.30 -18.54 -39.09
CA SER A 159 -33.81 -19.61 -38.19
C SER A 159 -33.13 -19.47 -36.82
N GLU A 160 -33.66 -19.85 -35.66
CA GLU A 160 -35.00 -20.03 -35.12
C GLU A 160 -34.85 -19.86 -33.59
N ARG A 161 -35.82 -19.19 -32.94
CA ARG A 161 -35.92 -19.12 -31.47
C ARG A 161 -36.61 -20.37 -30.94
N LYS A 162 -36.02 -21.06 -29.96
CA LYS A 162 -36.71 -22.08 -29.14
C LYS A 162 -37.08 -21.51 -27.77
N THR A 163 -38.38 -21.27 -27.61
CA THR A 163 -39.08 -21.06 -26.34
C THR A 163 -39.67 -22.40 -25.89
N ILE A 164 -39.39 -22.85 -24.67
CA ILE A 164 -40.05 -24.03 -24.08
C ILE A 164 -41.12 -23.55 -23.10
N LYS A 165 -42.39 -23.75 -23.48
CA LYS A 165 -43.56 -23.76 -22.59
C LYS A 165 -43.84 -25.22 -22.23
N VAL A 166 -44.02 -25.51 -20.94
CA VAL A 166 -44.63 -26.77 -20.48
C VAL A 166 -45.97 -26.43 -19.85
N THR A 167 -47.02 -26.98 -20.43
CA THR A 167 -48.38 -27.07 -19.88
C THR A 167 -48.77 -28.53 -19.84
N THR A 168 -49.26 -29.02 -18.71
CA THR A 168 -50.24 -30.13 -18.71
C THR A 168 -51.11 -30.09 -17.45
N LYS A 169 -52.37 -30.48 -17.68
CA LYS A 169 -53.57 -30.27 -16.86
C LYS A 169 -53.83 -31.40 -15.86
N LYS A 170 -54.57 -31.04 -14.79
CA LYS A 170 -55.68 -31.74 -14.09
C LYS A 170 -55.45 -33.18 -13.58
N LYS A 171 -55.79 -33.42 -12.30
CA LYS A 171 -57.15 -33.85 -11.88
C LYS A 171 -57.32 -33.80 -10.35
N VAL A 172 -58.55 -33.46 -9.94
CA VAL A 172 -59.10 -33.44 -8.58
C VAL A 172 -59.73 -34.81 -8.27
N SER A 173 -59.65 -35.28 -7.02
CA SER A 173 -60.77 -35.99 -6.37
C SER A 173 -60.64 -36.01 -4.84
N LEU A 174 -61.75 -35.64 -4.19
CA LEU A 174 -62.08 -35.67 -2.77
C LEU A 174 -62.43 -37.09 -2.28
N LYS A 175 -62.32 -37.31 -0.95
CA LYS A 175 -63.14 -38.15 -0.03
C LYS A 175 -62.45 -38.12 1.34
N SER A 176 -62.96 -37.43 2.38
CA SER A 176 -64.15 -37.62 3.24
C SER A 176 -63.91 -38.57 4.42
N ASP A 177 -64.53 -38.20 5.56
CA ASP A 177 -64.89 -38.99 6.76
C ASP A 177 -63.82 -39.12 7.86
N GLU A 178 -64.13 -39.20 9.16
CA GLU A 178 -65.09 -38.58 10.09
C GLU A 178 -64.64 -39.10 11.49
N ASP A 179 -64.79 -38.27 12.51
CA ASP A 179 -65.04 -38.52 13.95
C ASP A 179 -64.36 -39.61 14.82
N SER A 180 -64.17 -39.21 16.09
CA SER A 180 -64.45 -39.91 17.37
C SER A 180 -63.31 -40.00 18.41
N ASP A 181 -63.31 -39.02 19.32
CA ASP A 181 -63.63 -39.12 20.75
C ASP A 181 -63.07 -40.23 21.70
N PHE A 182 -62.81 -39.78 22.95
CA PHE A 182 -62.65 -40.48 24.25
C PHE A 182 -61.30 -41.02 24.79
N LYS A 183 -60.96 -40.49 25.99
CA LYS A 183 -59.98 -40.85 27.04
C LYS A 183 -60.42 -42.12 27.85
N PRO A 184 -59.80 -42.50 29.00
CA PRO A 184 -58.38 -42.72 29.40
C PRO A 184 -58.17 -44.05 30.19
N SER A 185 -56.92 -44.52 30.40
CA SER A 185 -56.58 -45.23 31.67
C SER A 185 -55.09 -45.46 31.93
N ARG A 186 -54.66 -44.93 33.09
CA ARG A 186 -53.55 -45.28 34.01
C ARG A 186 -52.74 -46.56 33.76
N ALA A 187 -51.40 -46.41 33.81
CA ALA A 187 -50.53 -47.13 34.75
C ALA A 187 -49.19 -46.39 34.95
N LYS A 188 -48.76 -46.27 36.22
CA LYS A 188 -47.53 -45.61 36.67
C LYS A 188 -46.33 -46.57 36.61
N LYS A 189 -45.16 -46.12 36.15
CA LYS A 189 -43.86 -46.41 36.81
C LYS A 189 -42.69 -45.57 36.29
N LYS A 190 -42.02 -44.93 37.26
CA LYS A 190 -40.61 -44.49 37.35
C LYS A 190 -39.73 -44.72 36.12
N VAL A 191 -39.10 -43.65 35.62
CA VAL A 191 -37.78 -43.72 34.96
C VAL A 191 -36.95 -42.49 35.34
N SER A 192 -35.75 -42.76 35.82
CA SER A 192 -34.69 -41.81 36.12
C SER A 192 -34.08 -41.26 34.83
N SER A 193 -33.65 -40.01 34.90
CA SER A 193 -32.89 -39.30 33.90
C SER A 193 -31.59 -40.03 33.53
N ASP A 194 -31.43 -40.33 32.25
CA ASP A 194 -30.12 -40.35 31.59
C ASP A 194 -30.30 -40.01 30.10
N PHE A 195 -29.52 -39.03 29.67
CA PHE A 195 -29.41 -38.56 28.30
C PHE A 195 -28.60 -39.58 27.47
N ALA A 196 -29.18 -40.11 26.39
CA ALA A 196 -28.44 -40.37 25.14
C ALA A 196 -29.37 -40.79 23.99
N SER A 197 -29.10 -40.19 22.83
CA SER A 197 -29.28 -40.70 21.46
C SER A 197 -30.69 -40.99 20.93
N ILE A 198 -31.17 -40.08 20.07
CA ILE A 198 -31.96 -40.44 18.89
C ILE A 198 -31.19 -39.94 17.66
N VAL A 199 -30.71 -40.91 16.89
CA VAL A 199 -30.30 -40.75 15.50
C VAL A 199 -31.57 -40.56 14.68
N VAL A 200 -31.70 -39.43 13.99
CA VAL A 200 -32.64 -39.31 12.86
C VAL A 200 -31.80 -39.16 11.61
N GLN A 201 -32.02 -40.12 10.70
CA GLN A 201 -31.38 -40.22 9.42
C GLN A 201 -31.69 -39.01 8.55
N SER A 202 -30.64 -38.62 7.84
CA SER A 202 -30.56 -37.64 6.77
C SER A 202 -31.61 -37.84 5.69
N GLU A 203 -32.47 -36.83 5.51
CA GLU A 203 -33.06 -36.55 4.20
C GLU A 203 -32.09 -35.65 3.44
N GLU A 204 -31.63 -36.15 2.30
CA GLU A 204 -30.78 -35.44 1.34
C GLU A 204 -31.50 -34.20 0.81
N ILE A 205 -31.22 -33.06 1.43
CA ILE A 205 -31.47 -31.77 0.79
C ILE A 205 -30.36 -31.56 -0.24
N SER A 206 -30.78 -31.61 -1.50
CA SER A 206 -30.01 -31.36 -2.70
C SER A 206 -28.96 -30.26 -2.51
N THR A 207 -27.71 -30.63 -2.74
CA THR A 207 -26.52 -29.79 -2.87
C THR A 207 -26.68 -28.76 -3.99
N ALA A 208 -27.36 -27.65 -3.69
CA ALA A 208 -27.39 -26.45 -4.52
C ALA A 208 -27.62 -25.21 -3.66
N THR A 209 -26.52 -24.48 -3.37
CA THR A 209 -26.35 -23.02 -3.13
C THR A 209 -25.39 -22.78 -1.95
N ILE A 210 -24.07 -22.79 -2.22
CA ILE A 210 -23.11 -22.19 -1.28
C ILE A 210 -23.31 -20.67 -1.38
N GLN A 211 -23.88 -20.03 -0.36
CA GLN A 211 -23.92 -18.57 -0.25
C GLN A 211 -22.49 -18.06 0.01
N THR A 212 -21.74 -17.73 -1.05
CA THR A 212 -20.30 -17.36 -0.98
C THR A 212 -20.06 -15.86 -0.77
N GLU A 213 -20.61 -15.25 0.27
CA GLU A 213 -20.31 -13.87 0.67
C GLU A 213 -19.73 -13.81 2.09
N PRO A 214 -18.46 -14.22 2.32
CA PRO A 214 -17.91 -14.32 3.68
C PRO A 214 -17.99 -13.02 4.48
N TRP A 215 -17.93 -11.87 3.82
CA TRP A 215 -17.99 -10.55 4.45
C TRP A 215 -19.32 -10.27 5.15
N THR A 216 -20.41 -10.96 4.79
CA THR A 216 -21.71 -10.81 5.48
C THR A 216 -21.81 -11.67 6.73
N VAL A 217 -20.79 -12.49 7.03
CA VAL A 217 -20.73 -13.32 8.24
C VAL A 217 -19.98 -12.56 9.34
N LEU A 218 -20.60 -12.50 10.52
CA LEU A 218 -20.02 -11.89 11.70
C LEU A 218 -18.89 -12.76 12.28
N ALA A 219 -17.68 -12.58 11.77
CA ALA A 219 -16.52 -13.39 12.15
C ALA A 219 -15.77 -12.87 13.40
N HIS A 220 -15.97 -11.62 13.81
CA HIS A 220 -15.19 -10.97 14.88
C HIS A 220 -15.12 -11.81 16.17
N LYS A 221 -13.94 -11.93 16.81
CA LYS A 221 -13.73 -12.84 17.96
C LYS A 221 -14.43 -12.40 19.26
N LYS A 222 -14.74 -11.12 19.41
CA LYS A 222 -15.40 -10.55 20.60
C LYS A 222 -16.42 -9.47 20.21
N PRO A 223 -17.47 -9.82 19.46
CA PRO A 223 -18.41 -8.83 18.95
C PRO A 223 -19.20 -8.21 20.11
N GLN A 224 -19.48 -6.91 20.03
CA GLN A 224 -20.34 -6.24 21.00
C GLN A 224 -21.81 -6.30 20.57
N LYS A 225 -22.73 -6.05 21.51
CA LYS A 225 -24.17 -6.01 21.22
C LYS A 225 -24.47 -4.94 20.17
N GLY A 226 -25.25 -5.30 19.16
CA GLY A 226 -25.63 -4.40 18.07
C GLY A 226 -24.63 -4.36 16.92
N TRP A 227 -23.48 -5.04 17.02
CA TRP A 227 -22.56 -5.15 15.89
C TRP A 227 -23.09 -6.11 14.84
N ILE A 228 -23.03 -5.69 13.58
CA ILE A 228 -23.44 -6.49 12.42
C ILE A 228 -22.35 -6.48 11.35
N ALA A 229 -22.32 -7.50 10.50
CA ALA A 229 -21.38 -7.57 9.40
C ALA A 229 -21.82 -6.67 8.23
N TYR A 230 -20.86 -6.03 7.56
CA TYR A 230 -21.13 -5.16 6.43
C TYR A 230 -21.67 -5.94 5.23
N ASN A 231 -22.73 -5.43 4.61
CA ASN A 231 -23.28 -5.97 3.38
C ASN A 231 -23.47 -4.84 2.34
N PRO A 232 -22.62 -4.76 1.29
CA PRO A 232 -22.71 -3.70 0.29
C PRO A 232 -24.01 -3.74 -0.52
N ARG A 233 -24.72 -4.87 -0.56
CA ARG A 233 -25.99 -4.98 -1.30
C ARG A 233 -27.15 -4.30 -0.59
N THR A 234 -27.09 -4.19 0.73
CA THR A 234 -28.21 -3.69 1.56
C THR A 234 -27.88 -2.42 2.32
N MET A 235 -26.60 -2.08 2.47
CA MET A 235 -26.15 -0.94 3.28
C MET A 235 -25.73 0.26 2.45
N ARG A 236 -25.91 0.22 1.11
CA ARG A 236 -25.66 1.37 0.24
C ARG A 236 -26.96 2.15 0.04
N PRO A 237 -26.91 3.49 0.08
CA PRO A 237 -28.06 4.32 -0.25
C PRO A 237 -28.41 4.18 -1.74
N PRO A 238 -29.65 4.52 -2.14
CA PRO A 238 -30.00 4.61 -3.56
C PRO A 238 -29.11 5.64 -4.28
N SER A 239 -29.00 5.48 -5.60
CA SER A 239 -28.30 6.44 -6.46
C SER A 239 -28.87 7.85 -6.31
N LEU A 240 -28.00 8.85 -6.43
CA LEU A 240 -28.40 10.25 -6.43
C LEU A 240 -29.29 10.57 -7.64
N ALA A 241 -30.12 11.60 -7.48
CA ALA A 241 -30.93 12.14 -8.57
C ALA A 241 -30.05 12.68 -9.70
N GLN A 242 -30.55 12.61 -10.93
CA GLN A 242 -29.76 12.87 -12.15
C GLN A 242 -29.30 14.33 -12.28
N ASP A 243 -29.94 15.25 -11.58
CA ASP A 243 -29.63 16.69 -11.51
C ASP A 243 -28.62 17.04 -10.40
N THR A 244 -28.36 16.12 -9.47
CA THR A 244 -27.42 16.35 -8.38
C THR A 244 -26.00 16.21 -8.89
N LYS A 245 -25.20 17.28 -8.77
CA LYS A 245 -23.76 17.21 -9.03
C LYS A 245 -23.06 16.47 -7.89
N PHE A 246 -22.28 15.47 -8.24
CA PHE A 246 -21.46 14.72 -7.29
C PHE A 246 -20.14 14.31 -7.94
N VAL A 247 -19.22 13.85 -7.10
CA VAL A 247 -18.00 13.16 -7.52
C VAL A 247 -17.95 11.79 -6.85
N LYS A 248 -17.56 10.77 -7.62
CA LYS A 248 -17.36 9.40 -7.14
C LYS A 248 -15.87 9.07 -7.13
N LEU A 249 -15.34 8.81 -5.94
CA LEU A 249 -13.94 8.48 -5.71
C LEU A 249 -13.83 6.99 -5.38
N LEU A 250 -12.79 6.33 -5.89
CA LEU A 250 -12.44 4.96 -5.54
C LEU A 250 -10.98 4.91 -5.07
N SER A 251 -10.69 4.12 -4.05
CA SER A 251 -9.33 3.93 -3.53
C SER A 251 -9.02 2.45 -3.35
N TRP A 252 -7.81 2.03 -3.72
CA TRP A 252 -7.40 0.64 -3.60
C TRP A 252 -5.88 0.47 -3.42
N ASN A 253 -5.47 -0.17 -2.33
CA ASN A 253 -4.13 -0.76 -2.24
C ASN A 253 -4.09 -2.01 -3.13
N VAL A 254 -3.33 -1.94 -4.22
CA VAL A 254 -3.28 -3.01 -5.24
C VAL A 254 -2.18 -4.03 -4.99
N ASN A 255 -1.34 -3.83 -3.97
CA ASN A 255 -0.24 -4.73 -3.61
C ASN A 255 0.65 -5.14 -4.82
N GLY A 256 0.91 -4.19 -5.73
CA GLY A 256 1.65 -4.39 -6.97
C GLY A 256 0.76 -4.36 -8.21
N LEU A 257 0.72 -3.22 -8.89
CA LEU A 257 -0.16 -2.99 -10.03
C LEU A 257 0.11 -3.95 -11.20
N ARG A 258 1.37 -4.27 -11.49
CA ARG A 258 1.73 -5.22 -12.55
C ARG A 258 1.23 -6.64 -12.28
N ALA A 259 1.22 -7.07 -11.02
CA ALA A 259 0.71 -8.39 -10.66
C ALA A 259 -0.81 -8.42 -10.81
N LEU A 260 -1.51 -7.37 -10.35
CA LEU A 260 -2.94 -7.23 -10.51
C LEU A 260 -3.37 -7.25 -11.98
N LEU A 261 -2.70 -6.48 -12.85
CA LEU A 261 -3.03 -6.40 -14.28
C LEU A 261 -2.76 -7.69 -15.06
N LYS A 262 -1.95 -8.61 -14.52
CA LYS A 262 -1.68 -9.93 -15.11
C LYS A 262 -2.62 -11.02 -14.58
N LEU A 263 -3.41 -10.72 -13.55
CA LEU A 263 -4.27 -11.71 -12.92
C LEU A 263 -5.41 -12.09 -13.87
N GLU A 264 -5.51 -13.38 -14.19
CA GLU A 264 -6.62 -13.90 -14.97
C GLU A 264 -7.95 -13.64 -14.26
N GLY A 265 -8.92 -13.10 -15.01
CA GLY A 265 -10.23 -12.75 -14.49
C GLY A 265 -10.34 -11.36 -13.83
N PHE A 266 -9.24 -10.63 -13.65
CA PHE A 266 -9.31 -9.21 -13.30
C PHE A 266 -9.40 -8.35 -14.56
N SER A 267 -10.31 -7.38 -14.56
CA SER A 267 -10.43 -6.38 -15.63
C SER A 267 -10.68 -4.99 -15.04
N ALA A 268 -9.72 -4.10 -15.25
CA ALA A 268 -9.85 -2.70 -14.85
C ALA A 268 -11.03 -2.02 -15.56
N LEU A 269 -11.28 -2.36 -16.83
CA LEU A 269 -12.42 -1.85 -17.59
C LEU A 269 -13.76 -2.28 -16.98
N GLN A 270 -13.90 -3.55 -16.59
CA GLN A 270 -15.12 -4.02 -15.93
C GLN A 270 -15.34 -3.34 -14.58
N LEU A 271 -14.28 -3.13 -13.80
CA LEU A 271 -14.38 -2.39 -12.54
C LEU A 271 -14.80 -0.93 -12.79
N ALA A 272 -14.22 -0.26 -13.78
CA ALA A 272 -14.60 1.10 -14.16
C ALA A 272 -16.04 1.20 -14.66
N GLN A 273 -16.51 0.23 -15.45
CA GLN A 273 -17.91 0.18 -15.90
C GLN A 273 -18.88 -0.10 -14.75
N ARG A 274 -18.50 -0.98 -13.82
CA ARG A 274 -19.34 -1.34 -12.67
C ARG A 274 -19.47 -0.21 -11.68
N GLU A 275 -18.36 0.45 -11.35
CA GLU A 275 -18.32 1.48 -10.34
C GLU A 275 -18.42 2.89 -10.90
N ASP A 276 -18.20 3.14 -12.20
CA ASP A 276 -18.35 4.47 -12.83
C ASP A 276 -17.74 5.62 -11.98
N PHE A 277 -16.52 5.42 -11.48
CA PHE A 277 -15.85 6.39 -10.62
C PHE A 277 -15.20 7.50 -11.43
N ASP A 278 -15.14 8.71 -10.90
CA ASP A 278 -14.47 9.85 -11.54
C ASP A 278 -12.97 9.84 -11.30
N VAL A 279 -12.57 9.40 -10.11
CA VAL A 279 -11.16 9.38 -9.68
C VAL A 279 -10.83 8.07 -8.99
N LEU A 280 -9.68 7.49 -9.33
CA LEU A 280 -9.12 6.29 -8.74
C LEU A 280 -7.78 6.61 -8.06
N CYS A 281 -7.69 6.28 -6.79
CA CYS A 281 -6.48 6.37 -5.97
C CYS A 281 -5.88 4.97 -5.79
N LEU A 282 -4.62 4.79 -6.17
CA LEU A 282 -3.92 3.52 -6.04
C LEU A 282 -2.77 3.63 -5.03
N GLN A 283 -2.67 2.64 -4.14
CA GLN A 283 -1.55 2.49 -3.21
C GLN A 283 -0.80 1.18 -3.47
N GLU A 284 0.47 1.14 -3.07
CA GLU A 284 1.40 0.04 -3.36
C GLU A 284 1.43 -0.33 -4.85
N THR A 285 1.60 0.66 -5.73
CA THR A 285 1.73 0.38 -7.17
C THR A 285 2.96 -0.49 -7.46
N LYS A 286 4.03 -0.37 -6.65
CA LYS A 286 5.32 -1.06 -6.77
C LYS A 286 5.98 -0.87 -8.14
N LEU A 287 5.66 0.24 -8.80
CA LEU A 287 6.24 0.63 -10.07
C LEU A 287 7.55 1.39 -9.85
N GLN A 288 8.38 1.40 -10.88
CA GLN A 288 9.50 2.30 -11.06
C GLN A 288 9.15 3.33 -12.14
N GLU A 289 9.88 4.44 -12.21
CA GLU A 289 9.61 5.50 -13.18
C GLU A 289 9.56 5.01 -14.62
N LYS A 290 10.48 4.12 -14.99
CA LYS A 290 10.53 3.49 -16.32
C LYS A 290 9.28 2.70 -16.71
N ASP A 291 8.49 2.26 -15.73
CA ASP A 291 7.28 1.48 -15.97
C ASP A 291 6.06 2.37 -16.23
N ILE A 292 6.13 3.66 -15.89
CA ILE A 292 4.97 4.56 -15.88
C ILE A 292 4.43 4.80 -17.30
N GLU A 293 5.31 5.01 -18.28
CA GLU A 293 4.88 5.32 -19.64
C GLU A 293 4.14 4.15 -20.29
N GLU A 294 4.58 2.90 -20.06
CA GLU A 294 3.85 1.70 -20.49
C GLU A 294 2.46 1.62 -19.84
N ILE A 295 2.36 1.96 -18.55
CA ILE A 295 1.08 1.94 -17.82
C ILE A 295 0.14 3.03 -18.35
N LYS A 296 0.65 4.25 -18.61
CA LYS A 296 -0.15 5.36 -19.15
C LYS A 296 -0.78 5.02 -20.50
N GLN A 297 -0.05 4.33 -21.37
CA GLN A 297 -0.56 3.89 -22.68
C GLN A 297 -1.70 2.87 -22.60
N ARG A 298 -1.86 2.21 -21.44
CA ARG A 298 -2.90 1.20 -21.20
C ARG A 298 -4.02 1.69 -20.29
N LEU A 299 -4.06 2.99 -20.00
CA LEU A 299 -5.16 3.57 -19.23
C LEU A 299 -6.47 3.45 -20.00
N ILE A 300 -7.55 3.32 -19.24
CA ILE A 300 -8.91 3.26 -19.79
C ILE A 300 -9.24 4.62 -20.40
N ASP A 301 -9.96 4.62 -21.53
CA ASP A 301 -10.44 5.85 -22.17
C ASP A 301 -11.17 6.74 -21.18
N GLY A 302 -10.89 8.05 -21.26
CA GLY A 302 -11.41 9.05 -20.34
C GLY A 302 -10.57 9.24 -19.07
N TYR A 303 -9.64 8.35 -18.72
CA TYR A 303 -8.80 8.44 -17.52
C TYR A 303 -7.37 8.95 -17.81
N ALA A 304 -7.21 9.82 -18.81
CA ALA A 304 -5.91 10.28 -19.26
C ALA A 304 -5.13 11.10 -18.21
N ASN A 305 -5.83 11.76 -17.27
CA ASN A 305 -5.17 12.52 -16.21
C ASN A 305 -4.65 11.55 -15.14
N SER A 306 -3.38 11.17 -15.21
CA SER A 306 -2.77 10.26 -14.26
C SER A 306 -1.45 10.80 -13.68
N PHE A 307 -1.30 10.65 -12.37
CA PHE A 307 -0.22 11.23 -11.58
C PHE A 307 0.35 10.15 -10.69
N TRP A 308 1.66 9.92 -10.79
CA TRP A 308 2.32 8.75 -10.24
C TRP A 308 3.54 9.20 -9.42
N THR A 309 3.74 8.57 -8.27
CA THR A 309 4.99 8.69 -7.52
C THR A 309 5.48 7.29 -7.16
N CYS A 310 6.79 7.11 -7.27
CA CYS A 310 7.48 5.84 -7.05
C CYS A 310 8.49 5.99 -5.91
N SER A 311 8.80 4.89 -5.22
CA SER A 311 9.92 4.91 -4.27
C SER A 311 11.25 4.97 -5.01
N VAL A 312 12.07 5.93 -4.62
CA VAL A 312 13.47 6.06 -5.06
C VAL A 312 14.43 5.43 -4.05
N SER A 313 14.05 5.36 -2.77
CA SER A 313 14.85 4.71 -1.72
C SER A 313 14.83 3.18 -1.80
N LYS A 314 13.78 2.58 -2.37
CA LYS A 314 13.67 1.14 -2.58
C LYS A 314 12.89 0.82 -3.85
N LEU A 315 13.57 0.25 -4.84
CA LEU A 315 12.93 -0.11 -6.12
C LEU A 315 11.84 -1.18 -5.93
N GLY A 316 10.71 -1.01 -6.62
CA GLY A 316 9.59 -1.97 -6.56
C GLY A 316 8.87 -2.01 -5.20
N TYR A 317 8.98 -0.93 -4.42
CA TYR A 317 8.35 -0.79 -3.11
C TYR A 317 7.42 0.43 -3.10
N SER A 318 6.37 0.38 -2.27
CA SER A 318 5.44 1.50 -2.08
C SER A 318 4.88 1.98 -3.43
N GLY A 319 4.75 3.30 -3.62
CA GLY A 319 4.24 3.94 -4.81
C GLY A 319 2.75 4.23 -4.70
N THR A 320 2.35 5.43 -5.10
CA THR A 320 0.96 5.89 -5.11
C THR A 320 0.61 6.56 -6.42
N ALA A 321 -0.66 6.53 -6.78
CA ALA A 321 -1.15 7.19 -7.98
C ALA A 321 -2.57 7.75 -7.82
N ILE A 322 -2.85 8.82 -8.56
CA ILE A 322 -4.20 9.32 -8.80
C ILE A 322 -4.45 9.28 -10.31
N ILE A 323 -5.55 8.64 -10.70
CA ILE A 323 -6.00 8.50 -12.09
C ILE A 323 -7.41 9.10 -12.17
N SER A 324 -7.68 10.01 -13.10
CA SER A 324 -8.87 10.86 -13.05
C SER A 324 -9.46 11.18 -14.43
N ARG A 325 -10.79 11.16 -14.52
CA ARG A 325 -11.55 11.74 -15.64
C ARG A 325 -11.56 13.27 -15.59
N ILE A 326 -11.56 13.81 -14.38
CA ILE A 326 -11.58 15.25 -14.13
C ILE A 326 -10.14 15.76 -14.08
N LYS A 327 -9.82 16.78 -14.87
CA LYS A 327 -8.49 17.40 -14.84
C LYS A 327 -8.33 18.20 -13.53
N PRO A 328 -7.35 17.89 -12.67
CA PRO A 328 -7.09 18.70 -11.49
C PRO A 328 -6.47 20.05 -11.86
N LEU A 329 -6.66 21.05 -10.99
CA LEU A 329 -6.07 22.38 -11.08
C LEU A 329 -4.56 22.36 -10.84
N SER A 330 -4.12 21.57 -9.86
CA SER A 330 -2.71 21.40 -9.52
C SER A 330 -2.46 20.02 -8.93
N VAL A 331 -1.22 19.53 -9.03
CA VAL A 331 -0.79 18.24 -8.45
C VAL A 331 0.51 18.45 -7.69
N ARG A 332 0.63 17.83 -6.51
CA ARG A 332 1.83 17.85 -5.65
C ARG A 332 2.19 16.43 -5.25
N TYR A 333 3.48 16.16 -5.09
CA TYR A 333 4.01 14.87 -4.67
C TYR A 333 4.72 15.02 -3.34
N GLY A 334 4.49 14.09 -2.41
CA GLY A 334 5.09 14.13 -1.08
C GLY A 334 4.54 15.22 -0.16
N LEU A 335 5.19 15.37 0.99
CA LEU A 335 4.91 16.37 2.03
C LEU A 335 5.78 17.63 1.89
N GLY A 336 6.77 17.62 1.00
CA GLY A 336 7.83 18.65 0.95
C GLY A 336 8.89 18.45 2.03
N ILE A 337 9.01 17.23 2.58
CA ILE A 337 9.97 16.87 3.62
C ILE A 337 10.85 15.75 3.02
N PRO A 338 12.14 16.00 2.71
CA PRO A 338 12.99 15.05 2.01
C PRO A 338 13.02 13.64 2.63
N ASP A 339 13.04 13.55 3.95
CA ASP A 339 13.06 12.28 4.70
C ASP A 339 11.76 11.49 4.59
N HIS A 340 10.66 12.10 4.14
CA HIS A 340 9.36 11.47 3.97
C HIS A 340 9.04 11.15 2.50
N ASP A 341 9.70 11.85 1.57
CA ASP A 341 9.28 11.87 0.15
C ASP A 341 10.02 10.86 -0.73
N SER A 342 11.05 10.18 -0.20
CA SER A 342 11.81 9.16 -0.95
C SER A 342 11.06 7.84 -1.19
N GLU A 343 9.97 7.59 -0.45
CA GLU A 343 9.20 6.34 -0.51
C GLU A 343 7.97 6.43 -1.43
N GLY A 344 7.69 7.56 -2.08
CA GLY A 344 6.59 7.70 -3.04
C GLY A 344 5.22 7.37 -2.45
N ARG A 345 4.89 8.01 -1.32
CA ARG A 345 3.74 7.65 -0.48
C ARG A 345 2.52 8.55 -0.64
N LEU A 346 2.66 9.69 -1.29
CA LEU A 346 1.62 10.71 -1.35
C LEU A 346 1.53 11.37 -2.72
N VAL A 347 0.31 11.45 -3.22
CA VAL A 347 -0.08 12.33 -4.34
C VAL A 347 -1.24 13.20 -3.86
N THR A 348 -1.12 14.50 -4.04
CA THR A 348 -2.18 15.48 -3.76
C THR A 348 -2.66 16.07 -5.08
N ALA A 349 -3.95 15.98 -5.36
CA ALA A 349 -4.60 16.61 -6.50
C ALA A 349 -5.58 17.69 -6.01
N GLU A 350 -5.49 18.89 -6.57
CA GLU A 350 -6.40 19.99 -6.28
C GLU A 350 -7.54 20.01 -7.31
N PHE A 351 -8.78 20.01 -6.84
CA PHE A 351 -9.97 20.24 -7.65
C PHE A 351 -10.61 21.58 -7.29
N ASP A 352 -11.66 21.98 -8.02
CA ASP A 352 -12.32 23.27 -7.81
C ASP A 352 -12.80 23.48 -6.37
N THR A 353 -13.39 22.44 -5.77
CA THR A 353 -14.06 22.54 -4.46
C THR A 353 -13.35 21.79 -3.32
N PHE A 354 -12.32 20.98 -3.60
CA PHE A 354 -11.61 20.19 -2.57
C PHE A 354 -10.18 19.80 -3.01
N TYR A 355 -9.36 19.41 -2.05
CA TYR A 355 -8.12 18.64 -2.30
C TYR A 355 -8.36 17.14 -2.07
N LEU A 356 -7.83 16.31 -2.96
CA LEU A 356 -7.75 14.86 -2.80
C LEU A 356 -6.32 14.42 -2.55
N ILE A 357 -6.10 13.69 -1.46
CA ILE A 357 -4.79 13.13 -1.12
C ILE A 357 -4.91 11.61 -1.17
N CYS A 358 -4.13 10.97 -2.05
CA CYS A 358 -3.92 9.53 -2.06
C CYS A 358 -2.69 9.20 -1.22
N GLY A 359 -2.87 8.58 -0.06
CA GLY A 359 -1.80 8.25 0.89
C GLY A 359 -1.60 6.75 1.09
N TYR A 360 -0.33 6.34 1.11
CA TYR A 360 0.11 5.02 1.59
C TYR A 360 1.01 5.20 2.81
N VAL A 361 0.39 5.14 3.99
CA VAL A 361 1.05 5.45 5.26
C VAL A 361 2.04 4.35 5.63
N PRO A 362 3.24 4.67 6.14
CA PRO A 362 4.23 3.69 6.56
C PRO A 362 3.66 2.68 7.56
N ASN A 363 3.78 1.40 7.24
CA ASN A 363 3.57 0.33 8.21
C ASN A 363 4.69 0.33 9.26
N SER A 364 4.36 0.08 10.53
CA SER A 364 5.34 0.04 11.63
C SER A 364 6.34 -1.12 11.54
N GLY A 365 6.08 -2.10 10.67
CA GLY A 365 6.99 -3.17 10.28
C GLY A 365 7.13 -4.27 11.32
N ASP A 366 7.83 -5.34 10.92
CA ASP A 366 8.11 -6.49 11.80
C ASP A 366 8.89 -6.05 13.04
N GLY A 367 8.38 -6.46 14.21
CA GLY A 367 8.95 -6.05 15.50
C GLY A 367 8.80 -4.56 15.81
N LEU A 368 7.87 -3.87 15.12
CA LEU A 368 7.54 -2.46 15.35
C LEU A 368 8.71 -1.50 15.14
N LYS A 369 9.68 -1.87 14.29
CA LYS A 369 10.92 -1.12 14.04
C LYS A 369 10.70 0.32 13.56
N ARG A 370 9.60 0.57 12.85
CA ARG A 370 9.24 1.90 12.34
C ARG A 370 8.15 2.59 13.16
N LEU A 371 7.72 2.01 14.29
CA LEU A 371 6.63 2.57 15.09
C LEU A 371 6.93 3.99 15.57
N SER A 372 8.14 4.23 16.07
CA SER A 372 8.54 5.57 16.52
C SER A 372 8.41 6.58 15.39
N TYR A 373 9.11 6.35 14.26
CA TYR A 373 9.00 7.17 13.05
C TYR A 373 7.55 7.42 12.62
N ARG A 374 6.72 6.37 12.63
CA ARG A 374 5.30 6.45 12.26
C ARG A 374 4.54 7.46 13.13
N VAL A 375 4.64 7.36 14.46
CA VAL A 375 3.80 8.13 15.38
C VAL A 375 4.39 9.48 15.82
N THR A 376 5.72 9.64 15.77
CA THR A 376 6.40 10.87 16.19
C THR A 376 6.72 11.81 15.05
N GLU A 377 6.87 11.30 13.82
CA GLU A 377 7.30 12.10 12.67
C GLU A 377 6.24 12.07 11.57
N TRP A 378 5.93 10.88 11.03
CA TRP A 378 5.07 10.77 9.85
C TRP A 378 3.63 11.27 10.10
N ASP A 379 2.93 10.71 11.09
CA ASP A 379 1.53 11.07 11.35
C ASP A 379 1.34 12.56 11.67
N PRO A 380 2.17 13.19 12.55
CA PRO A 380 2.13 14.64 12.76
C PRO A 380 2.43 15.45 11.49
N SER A 381 3.41 15.05 10.68
CA SER A 381 3.77 15.76 9.44
C SER A 381 2.64 15.72 8.41
N LEU A 382 2.08 14.54 8.15
CA LEU A 382 0.92 14.39 7.27
C LEU A 382 -0.25 15.22 7.79
N SER A 383 -0.55 15.12 9.07
CA SER A 383 -1.63 15.87 9.70
C SER A 383 -1.48 17.39 9.56
N ASN A 384 -0.27 17.92 9.79
CA ASN A 384 0.02 19.34 9.59
C ASN A 384 -0.17 19.75 8.13
N TYR A 385 0.35 18.96 7.19
CA TYR A 385 0.16 19.20 5.77
C TYR A 385 -1.32 19.29 5.37
N LEU A 386 -2.16 18.38 5.85
CA LEU A 386 -3.61 18.41 5.57
C LEU A 386 -4.27 19.66 6.16
N LYS A 387 -3.91 20.09 7.39
CA LYS A 387 -4.44 21.32 7.99
C LYS A 387 -3.99 22.58 7.27
N GLU A 388 -2.80 22.58 6.67
CA GLU A 388 -2.35 23.69 5.82
C GLU A 388 -3.19 23.80 4.55
N LEU A 389 -3.52 22.67 3.91
CA LEU A 389 -4.42 22.65 2.74
C LEU A 389 -5.86 23.08 3.11
N GLU A 390 -6.37 22.67 4.27
CA GLU A 390 -7.71 23.05 4.75
C GLU A 390 -7.92 24.56 4.93
N LYS A 391 -6.84 25.36 4.94
CA LYS A 391 -6.94 26.83 4.98
C LYS A 391 -7.57 27.41 3.70
N SER A 392 -7.47 26.71 2.57
CA SER A 392 -8.01 27.19 1.29
C SER A 392 -9.21 26.38 0.80
N LYS A 393 -9.18 25.05 0.92
CA LYS A 393 -10.27 24.16 0.47
C LYS A 393 -10.39 22.96 1.41
N PRO A 394 -11.59 22.37 1.57
CA PRO A 394 -11.73 21.12 2.29
C PRO A 394 -10.89 20.00 1.67
N VAL A 395 -10.53 19.03 2.50
CA VAL A 395 -9.56 17.98 2.21
C VAL A 395 -10.25 16.62 2.32
N ILE A 396 -9.97 15.76 1.35
CA ILE A 396 -10.30 14.34 1.36
C ILE A 396 -8.98 13.57 1.35
N LEU A 397 -8.64 12.93 2.46
CA LEU A 397 -7.54 11.96 2.55
C LEU A 397 -8.10 10.57 2.29
N THR A 398 -7.51 9.84 1.35
CA THR A 398 -7.86 8.45 1.06
C THR A 398 -6.64 7.54 0.92
N GLY A 399 -6.83 6.26 1.21
CA GLY A 399 -5.86 5.20 0.98
C GLY A 399 -5.65 4.31 2.19
N ASP A 400 -4.59 3.50 2.13
CA ASP A 400 -4.18 2.62 3.22
C ASP A 400 -3.42 3.42 4.29
N LEU A 401 -4.11 3.66 5.41
CA LEU A 401 -3.57 4.39 6.56
C LEU A 401 -2.86 3.47 7.56
N ASN A 402 -2.76 2.17 7.28
CA ASN A 402 -2.04 1.18 8.10
C ASN A 402 -2.39 1.29 9.60
N CYS A 403 -3.69 1.47 9.92
CA CYS A 403 -4.19 1.52 11.29
C CYS A 403 -5.66 1.06 11.30
N ALA A 404 -5.99 0.02 12.07
CA ALA A 404 -7.35 -0.28 12.47
C ALA A 404 -7.65 0.54 13.73
N HIS A 405 -8.47 1.58 13.61
CA HIS A 405 -8.60 2.59 14.66
C HIS A 405 -9.24 2.04 15.95
N GLU A 406 -10.33 1.27 15.83
CA GLU A 406 -11.05 0.71 16.98
C GLU A 406 -11.11 -0.82 16.97
N GLU A 407 -11.50 -1.44 18.09
CA GLU A 407 -11.64 -2.90 18.17
C GLU A 407 -12.58 -3.47 17.10
N ILE A 408 -13.62 -2.72 16.72
CA ILE A 408 -14.56 -3.10 15.65
C ILE A 408 -13.90 -3.19 14.26
N ASP A 409 -12.74 -2.56 14.08
CA ASP A 409 -11.99 -2.48 12.82
C ASP A 409 -11.07 -3.69 12.59
N ILE A 410 -11.04 -4.68 13.49
CA ILE A 410 -10.13 -5.84 13.39
C ILE A 410 -10.78 -7.12 13.92
N TYR A 411 -10.60 -8.24 13.22
CA TYR A 411 -11.18 -9.54 13.62
C TYR A 411 -10.80 -10.03 15.03
N ASN A 412 -9.56 -9.81 15.47
CA ASN A 412 -9.04 -10.31 16.76
C ASN A 412 -8.24 -9.21 17.48
N PRO A 413 -8.90 -8.24 18.13
CA PRO A 413 -8.23 -7.11 18.77
C PRO A 413 -7.29 -7.58 19.90
N ALA A 414 -7.75 -8.49 20.76
CA ALA A 414 -6.96 -8.98 21.90
C ALA A 414 -5.64 -9.64 21.47
N GLY A 415 -5.64 -10.39 20.37
CA GLY A 415 -4.44 -11.06 19.85
C GLY A 415 -3.50 -10.15 19.03
N ASN A 416 -3.90 -8.92 18.71
CA ASN A 416 -3.15 -8.05 17.81
C ASN A 416 -2.72 -6.71 18.42
N LYS A 417 -2.88 -6.51 19.73
CA LYS A 417 -2.47 -5.26 20.42
C LYS A 417 -0.97 -4.88 20.25
N ARG A 418 -0.13 -5.82 19.82
CA ARG A 418 1.31 -5.62 19.56
C ARG A 418 1.67 -5.82 18.08
N SER A 419 0.68 -5.93 17.21
CA SER A 419 0.86 -6.06 15.77
C SER A 419 0.85 -4.67 15.14
N ALA A 420 1.73 -4.44 14.15
CA ALA A 420 1.69 -3.22 13.35
C ALA A 420 0.29 -3.05 12.74
N GLY A 421 -0.24 -1.82 12.80
CA GLY A 421 -1.59 -1.47 12.42
C GLY A 421 -2.64 -1.57 13.53
N PHE A 422 -2.31 -2.10 14.72
CA PHE A 422 -3.23 -2.15 15.85
C PHE A 422 -2.55 -1.93 17.21
N THR A 423 -1.36 -1.30 17.22
CA THR A 423 -0.73 -0.87 18.48
C THR A 423 -1.52 0.25 19.13
N ASP A 424 -1.42 0.39 20.45
CA ASP A 424 -2.08 1.49 21.16
C ASP A 424 -1.51 2.85 20.71
N GLU A 425 -0.22 2.91 20.36
CA GLU A 425 0.47 4.08 19.84
C GLU A 425 -0.07 4.51 18.47
N GLU A 426 -0.22 3.59 17.51
CA GLU A 426 -0.80 3.90 16.19
C GLU A 426 -2.24 4.39 16.33
N ARG A 427 -3.06 3.73 17.15
CA ARG A 427 -4.47 4.11 17.34
C ARG A 427 -4.61 5.48 18.01
N LYS A 428 -3.81 5.75 19.05
CA LYS A 428 -3.78 7.07 19.70
C LYS A 428 -3.25 8.14 18.76
N SER A 429 -2.24 7.83 17.94
CA SER A 429 -1.71 8.74 16.93
C SER A 429 -2.76 9.06 15.88
N PHE A 430 -3.50 8.06 15.39
CA PHE A 430 -4.58 8.24 14.42
C PHE A 430 -5.68 9.17 14.98
N ALA A 431 -6.15 8.88 16.20
CA ALA A 431 -7.14 9.72 16.88
C ALA A 431 -6.63 11.15 17.05
N LYS A 432 -5.42 11.33 17.58
CA LYS A 432 -4.82 12.64 17.87
C LYS A 432 -4.58 13.46 16.61
N ASN A 433 -4.00 12.85 15.58
CA ASN A 433 -3.50 13.55 14.40
C ASN A 433 -4.58 13.69 13.31
N PHE A 434 -5.64 12.90 13.30
CA PHE A 434 -6.69 13.04 12.29
C PHE A 434 -8.03 13.41 12.92
N LEU A 435 -8.61 12.53 13.72
CA LEU A 435 -9.99 12.69 14.20
C LEU A 435 -10.15 13.90 15.11
N SER A 436 -9.28 14.05 16.12
CA SER A 436 -9.30 15.19 17.05
C SER A 436 -8.93 16.52 16.39
N ARG A 437 -8.47 16.52 15.13
CA ARG A 437 -8.17 17.72 14.35
C ARG A 437 -9.26 18.10 13.34
N GLY A 438 -10.42 17.44 13.44
CA GLY A 438 -11.61 17.77 12.64
C GLY A 438 -11.75 17.00 11.33
N PHE A 439 -11.03 15.87 11.18
CA PHE A 439 -11.29 14.93 10.10
C PHE A 439 -12.31 13.87 10.54
N VAL A 440 -13.21 13.54 9.63
CA VAL A 440 -14.29 12.58 9.84
C VAL A 440 -13.99 11.29 9.12
N ASP A 441 -13.97 10.17 9.85
CA ASP A 441 -14.03 8.84 9.26
C ASP A 441 -15.43 8.60 8.68
N THR A 442 -15.53 8.73 7.35
CA THR A 442 -16.81 8.70 6.64
C THR A 442 -17.54 7.37 6.77
N PHE A 443 -16.81 6.25 6.72
CA PHE A 443 -17.40 4.92 6.85
C PHE A 443 -17.96 4.75 8.26
N ARG A 444 -17.17 5.10 9.29
CA ARG A 444 -17.62 4.96 10.67
C ARG A 444 -18.77 5.90 11.02
N ARG A 445 -18.83 7.09 10.40
CA ARG A 445 -19.95 8.03 10.59
C ARG A 445 -21.28 7.49 10.04
N GLN A 446 -21.25 6.85 8.87
CA GLN A 446 -22.46 6.26 8.27
C GLN A 446 -22.79 4.88 8.85
N HIS A 447 -21.78 4.13 9.31
CA HIS A 447 -21.90 2.73 9.74
C HIS A 447 -21.30 2.47 11.14
N PRO A 448 -21.77 3.15 12.20
CA PRO A 448 -21.11 3.14 13.52
C PRO A 448 -20.99 1.75 14.14
N GLY A 449 -22.02 0.91 14.01
CA GLY A 449 -22.07 -0.45 14.56
C GLY A 449 -21.73 -1.55 13.55
N VAL A 450 -21.15 -1.23 12.40
CA VAL A 450 -20.92 -2.22 11.33
C VAL A 450 -19.46 -2.65 11.29
N ILE A 451 -19.24 -3.96 11.22
CA ILE A 451 -17.95 -4.58 10.97
C ILE A 451 -17.75 -4.70 9.45
N GLY A 452 -16.89 -3.85 8.91
CA GLY A 452 -16.43 -3.91 7.53
C GLY A 452 -14.91 -3.90 7.51
N TYR A 453 -14.30 -4.87 6.83
CA TYR A 453 -12.85 -4.96 6.67
C TYR A 453 -12.48 -4.64 5.23
N THR A 454 -11.25 -4.14 5.04
CA THR A 454 -10.69 -3.79 3.74
C THR A 454 -9.44 -4.59 3.41
N TYR A 455 -8.82 -5.22 4.42
CA TYR A 455 -7.61 -6.03 4.31
C TYR A 455 -7.81 -7.43 4.90
N TRP A 456 -7.29 -8.44 4.21
CA TRP A 456 -7.19 -9.81 4.71
C TRP A 456 -5.85 -10.43 4.32
N GLY A 457 -5.01 -10.71 5.31
CA GLY A 457 -3.75 -11.38 5.07
C GLY A 457 -3.92 -12.73 4.36
N TYR A 458 -3.05 -13.01 3.39
CA TYR A 458 -3.07 -14.26 2.62
C TYR A 458 -2.88 -15.51 3.50
N ARG A 459 -2.16 -15.38 4.62
CA ARG A 459 -1.90 -16.48 5.55
C ARG A 459 -3.21 -17.02 6.12
N HIS A 460 -3.37 -18.34 6.08
CA HIS A 460 -4.55 -19.05 6.60
C HIS A 460 -5.89 -18.63 5.95
N GLY A 461 -5.86 -18.03 4.76
CA GLY A 461 -7.06 -17.72 3.99
C GLY A 461 -7.99 -16.71 4.67
N GLY A 462 -7.45 -15.59 5.17
CA GLY A 462 -8.20 -14.60 5.96
C GLY A 462 -9.51 -14.16 5.30
N ARG A 463 -9.50 -13.91 3.98
CA ARG A 463 -10.66 -13.44 3.21
C ARG A 463 -11.80 -14.45 3.18
N LYS A 464 -11.49 -15.74 3.04
CA LYS A 464 -12.48 -16.83 3.01
C LYS A 464 -13.30 -16.94 4.31
N PHE A 465 -12.69 -16.58 5.44
CA PHE A 465 -13.31 -16.65 6.76
C PHE A 465 -13.61 -15.28 7.36
N ASN A 466 -13.53 -14.22 6.56
CA ASN A 466 -13.71 -12.83 6.96
C ASN A 466 -12.87 -12.42 8.20
N ARG A 467 -11.63 -12.91 8.28
CA ARG A 467 -10.67 -12.57 9.34
C ARG A 467 -9.83 -11.38 8.88
N GLY A 468 -10.44 -10.20 8.86
CA GLY A 468 -9.88 -9.00 8.27
C GLY A 468 -9.62 -7.86 9.24
N TRP A 469 -9.13 -6.76 8.66
CA TRP A 469 -8.83 -5.48 9.28
C TRP A 469 -9.36 -4.36 8.38
N ARG A 470 -9.78 -3.23 8.94
CA ARG A 470 -10.09 -2.02 8.18
C ARG A 470 -8.89 -1.08 8.25
N LEU A 471 -8.14 -1.00 7.17
CA LEU A 471 -6.91 -0.22 7.06
C LEU A 471 -7.04 0.93 6.04
N ASP A 472 -8.04 0.86 5.18
CA ASP A 472 -8.28 1.81 4.11
C ASP A 472 -9.42 2.76 4.51
N TYR A 473 -9.21 4.06 4.31
CA TYR A 473 -10.12 5.10 4.79
C TYR A 473 -10.40 6.14 3.72
N PHE A 474 -11.58 6.76 3.83
CA PHE A 474 -11.80 8.13 3.39
C PHE A 474 -12.01 9.00 4.64
N LEU A 475 -11.03 9.84 4.96
CA LEU A 475 -11.13 10.87 5.98
C LEU A 475 -11.40 12.21 5.30
N VAL A 476 -12.45 12.91 5.71
CA VAL A 476 -12.85 14.18 5.10
C VAL A 476 -12.84 15.31 6.12
N SER A 477 -12.57 16.54 5.69
CA SER A 477 -12.84 17.73 6.49
C SER A 477 -14.27 17.73 7.02
N GLU A 478 -14.47 18.10 8.29
CA GLU A 478 -15.81 18.23 8.89
C GLU A 478 -16.76 19.08 8.02
N SER A 479 -16.25 20.15 7.41
CA SER A 479 -17.02 21.09 6.58
C SER A 479 -17.68 20.48 5.34
N ILE A 480 -17.24 19.30 4.89
CA ILE A 480 -17.85 18.56 3.77
C ILE A 480 -18.42 17.21 4.20
N ALA A 481 -18.36 16.87 5.49
CA ALA A 481 -18.78 15.56 5.95
C ALA A 481 -20.27 15.32 5.64
N ASP A 482 -21.13 16.33 5.77
CA ASP A 482 -22.57 16.24 5.47
C ASP A 482 -22.89 16.15 3.97
N LYS A 483 -21.91 16.44 3.12
CA LYS A 483 -22.01 16.24 1.67
C LYS A 483 -21.69 14.81 1.24
N VAL A 484 -21.16 13.97 2.14
CA VAL A 484 -20.91 12.55 1.86
C VAL A 484 -22.23 11.81 1.75
N HIS A 485 -22.55 11.37 0.53
CA HIS A 485 -23.74 10.57 0.23
C HIS A 485 -23.52 9.10 0.57
N ASP A 486 -22.39 8.51 0.17
CA ASP A 486 -22.09 7.09 0.34
C ASP A 486 -20.60 6.91 0.66
N SER A 487 -20.28 6.09 1.65
CA SER A 487 -18.95 5.60 2.00
C SER A 487 -19.02 4.09 2.17
N TYR A 488 -18.41 3.35 1.25
CA TYR A 488 -18.69 1.94 1.05
C TYR A 488 -17.42 1.12 0.76
N ILE A 489 -17.50 -0.17 1.04
CA ILE A 489 -16.44 -1.16 0.83
C ILE A 489 -16.89 -2.15 -0.27
N LEU A 490 -15.97 -2.62 -1.11
CA LEU A 490 -16.22 -3.60 -2.18
C LEU A 490 -15.51 -4.94 -1.90
N PRO A 491 -15.92 -5.69 -0.86
CA PRO A 491 -15.22 -6.90 -0.41
C PRO A 491 -15.27 -8.06 -1.41
N ASP A 492 -16.09 -7.97 -2.45
CA ASP A 492 -16.19 -8.93 -3.54
C ASP A 492 -15.09 -8.76 -4.60
N VAL A 493 -14.49 -7.57 -4.72
CA VAL A 493 -13.44 -7.31 -5.73
C VAL A 493 -12.10 -7.89 -5.27
N THR A 494 -11.68 -8.98 -5.91
CA THR A 494 -10.42 -9.68 -5.63
C THR A 494 -9.25 -9.16 -6.46
N GLY A 495 -8.04 -9.61 -6.14
CA GLY A 495 -6.81 -9.31 -6.89
C GLY A 495 -5.69 -8.72 -6.03
N SER A 496 -6.06 -8.22 -4.86
CA SER A 496 -5.17 -7.79 -3.78
C SER A 496 -5.62 -8.41 -2.45
N ASP A 497 -4.76 -8.40 -1.44
CA ASP A 497 -5.12 -8.65 -0.03
C ASP A 497 -5.97 -7.52 0.54
N HIS A 498 -6.01 -6.37 -0.13
CA HIS A 498 -7.01 -5.33 0.08
C HIS A 498 -8.16 -5.43 -0.93
N CYS A 499 -9.32 -4.87 -0.57
CA CYS A 499 -10.39 -4.57 -1.52
C CYS A 499 -10.56 -3.05 -1.70
N PRO A 500 -11.15 -2.59 -2.81
CA PRO A 500 -11.42 -1.19 -3.00
C PRO A 500 -12.45 -0.65 -1.99
N ILE A 501 -12.31 0.63 -1.68
CA ILE A 501 -13.30 1.44 -0.98
C ILE A 501 -13.73 2.59 -1.87
N GLY A 502 -14.95 3.10 -1.68
CA GLY A 502 -15.46 4.21 -2.47
C GLY A 502 -16.18 5.26 -1.64
N LEU A 503 -16.20 6.48 -2.19
CA LEU A 503 -16.84 7.64 -1.60
C LEU A 503 -17.64 8.38 -2.68
N VAL A 504 -18.88 8.76 -2.37
CA VAL A 504 -19.70 9.65 -3.20
C VAL A 504 -19.92 10.94 -2.42
N VAL A 505 -19.48 12.06 -2.98
CA VAL A 505 -19.59 13.38 -2.35
C VAL A 505 -20.38 14.30 -3.26
N LYS A 506 -21.44 14.92 -2.73
CA LYS A 506 -22.19 15.97 -3.43
C LYS A 506 -21.31 17.22 -3.56
N LEU A 507 -21.26 17.84 -4.73
CA LEU A 507 -20.43 19.03 -4.98
C LEU A 507 -21.13 20.31 -4.56
#